data_AF-A0A383EHI2-F1
#
_entry.id   AF-A0A383EHI2-F1
#
_cell.length_a   1.000
_cell.length_b   1.000
_cell.length_c   1.000
_cell.angle_alpha   90.00
_cell.angle_beta   90.00
_cell.angle_gamma   90.00
#
_symmetry.space_group_name_H-M   'P 1'
#
loop_
_entity.id
_entity.type
_entity.pdbx_description
1 polymer ?
#
loop_
_entity_poly.entity_id
_entity_poly.type
_entity_poly.pdbx_seq_one_letter_code
_entity_poly.pdbx_strand_id
1 'polypeptide(L)' 'MSKKHPVIAITGSSGAGTSTVKNAFNHIFLNVGANPVIIEGDSYHRYDRDEMKRVMEKKERIGNKYFSHFG' A
#
# COMPACT_ATOMS: atom_id res chain seq x y z
N MET A 1 5.94 19.85 3.06
CA MET A 1 6.08 18.84 4.13
C MET A 1 6.07 19.53 5.48
N SER A 2 5.28 19.05 6.44
CA SER A 2 5.24 19.64 7.78
C SER A 2 6.56 19.37 8.51
N LYS A 3 7.18 20.41 9.08
CA LYS A 3 8.35 20.25 9.97
C LYS A 3 7.97 19.60 11.30
N LYS A 4 6.75 19.85 11.78
CA LYS A 4 6.26 19.35 13.07
C LYS A 4 5.80 17.89 13.00
N HIS A 5 5.26 17.49 11.85
CA HIS A 5 4.71 16.16 11.59
C HIS A 5 5.18 15.65 10.22
N PRO A 6 6.44 15.23 10.10
CA PRO A 6 6.96 14.72 8.83
C PRO A 6 6.25 13.43 8.42
N VAL A 7 6.04 13.26 7.13
CA VAL A 7 5.48 12.04 6.53
C VAL A 7 6.51 11.46 5.56
N ILE A 8 6.69 10.15 5.55
CA ILE A 8 7.54 9.46 4.59
C ILE A 8 6.64 8.55 3.77
N ALA A 9 6.61 8.76 2.46
CA ALA A 9 5.84 7.95 1.53
C ALA A 9 6.79 6.99 0.80
N ILE A 10 6.56 5.69 0.95
CA ILE A 10 7.27 4.64 0.23
C ILE A 10 6.27 4.06 -0.78
N THR A 11 6.59 4.16 -2.06
CA THR A 11 5.76 3.66 -3.16
C THR A 11 6.53 2.63 -3.97
N GLY A 12 5.83 1.64 -4.51
CA GLY A 12 6.39 0.56 -5.29
C GLY A 12 5.29 -0.34 -5.85
N SER A 13 5.61 -1.13 -6.87
CA SER A 13 4.72 -2.16 -7.38
C SER A 13 4.58 -3.32 -6.40
N SER A 14 3.56 -4.15 -6.60
CA SER A 14 3.45 -5.42 -5.86
C SER A 14 4.72 -6.26 -6.08
N GLY A 15 5.33 -6.73 -4.99
CA GLY A 15 6.60 -7.47 -5.03
C GLY A 15 7.87 -6.60 -5.05
N ALA A 16 7.77 -5.26 -5.04
CA ALA A 16 8.93 -4.37 -5.02
C ALA A 16 9.74 -4.37 -3.70
N GLY A 17 9.41 -5.24 -2.74
CA GLY A 17 10.12 -5.35 -1.47
C GLY A 17 9.71 -4.31 -0.41
N THR A 18 8.49 -3.77 -0.48
CA THR A 18 7.98 -2.79 0.50
C THR A 18 8.04 -3.28 1.94
N SER A 19 7.83 -4.58 2.19
CA SER A 19 8.01 -5.20 3.52
C SER A 19 9.46 -5.13 4.01
N THR A 20 10.43 -5.35 3.12
CA THR A 20 11.86 -5.23 3.44
C THR A 20 12.22 -3.78 3.77
N VAL A 21 11.69 -2.82 3.00
CA VAL A 21 11.89 -1.39 3.26
C VAL A 21 11.26 -0.99 4.60
N LYS A 22 10.05 -1.46 4.92
CA LYS A 22 9.41 -1.24 6.23
C LYS A 22 10.31 -1.71 7.37
N ASN A 23 10.91 -2.90 7.27
CA ASN A 23 11.83 -3.41 8.28
C ASN A 23 13.10 -2.54 8.40
N ALA A 24 13.68 -2.11 7.28
CA ALA A 24 14.83 -1.20 7.31
C ALA A 24 14.51 0.12 8.01
N PHE A 25 13.35 0.71 7.74
CA PHE A 25 12.89 1.93 8.43
C PHE A 25 12.65 1.71 9.92
N ASN A 26 12.08 0.56 10.33
CA ASN A 26 11.94 0.24 11.75
C ASN A 26 13.29 0.25 12.47
N HIS A 27 14.34 -0.31 11.87
CA HIS A 27 15.69 -0.26 12.44
C HIS A 27 16.24 1.17 12.52
N ILE A 28 16.03 1.98 11.48
CA ILE A 28 16.45 3.39 11.48
C ILE A 28 15.75 4.16 12.60
N PHE A 29 14.43 4.03 12.73
CA PHE A 29 13.64 4.72 13.74
C PHE A 29 14.02 4.32 15.17
N LEU A 30 14.29 3.02 15.38
CA LEU A 30 14.82 2.52 16.65
C LEU A 30 16.16 3.21 17.00
N ASN A 31 17.08 3.31 16.04
CA ASN A 31 18.40 3.90 16.26
C ASN A 31 18.36 5.40 16.56
N VAL A 32 17.40 6.13 15.99
CA VAL A 32 17.25 7.58 16.23
C VAL A 32 16.29 7.91 17.37
N GLY A 33 15.74 6.90 18.06
CA GLY A 33 14.80 7.07 19.17
C GLY A 33 13.44 7.63 18.75
N ALA A 34 13.01 7.39 17.50
CA ALA A 34 11.72 7.82 16.98
C ALA A 34 10.68 6.70 17.05
N ASN A 35 9.42 7.05 17.32
CA ASN A 35 8.29 6.13 17.28
C ASN A 35 7.32 6.52 16.15
N PRO A 36 7.43 5.91 14.96
CA PRO A 36 6.57 6.23 13.83
C PRO A 36 5.19 5.57 13.98
N VAL A 37 4.18 6.19 13.36
CA VAL A 37 2.95 5.48 13.00
C VAL A 37 3.12 4.96 11.58
N ILE A 38 2.82 3.68 11.36
CA ILE A 38 2.94 3.04 10.05
C ILE A 38 1.55 2.81 9.49
N ILE A 39 1.35 3.18 8.23
CA ILE A 39 0.12 2.96 7.49
C ILE A 39 0.46 2.08 6.28
N GLU A 40 -0.23 0.96 6.12
CA GLU A 40 -0.04 0.06 4.98
C GLU A 40 -0.92 0.49 3.81
N GLY A 41 -0.37 0.47 2.60
CA GLY A 41 -1.07 0.97 1.41
C GLY A 41 -2.29 0.14 1.02
N ASP A 42 -2.30 -1.14 1.35
CA ASP A 42 -3.43 -2.05 1.14
C ASP A 42 -4.67 -1.69 1.98
N SER A 43 -4.48 -0.93 3.06
CA SER A 43 -5.58 -0.39 3.89
C SER A 43 -6.45 0.62 3.13
N TYR A 44 -5.98 1.11 1.99
CA TYR A 44 -6.73 2.01 1.09
C TYR A 44 -7.33 1.28 -0.12
N HIS A 45 -7.29 -0.05 -0.18
CA HIS A 45 -8.02 -0.77 -1.21
C HIS A 45 -9.53 -0.53 -1.09
N ARG A 46 -10.15 -0.17 -2.21
CA ARG A 46 -11.61 0.09 -2.29
C ARG A 46 -12.45 -1.15 -2.00
N TYR A 47 -11.91 -2.32 -2.31
CA TYR A 47 -12.59 -3.61 -2.20
C TYR A 47 -11.73 -4.53 -1.35
N ASP A 48 -12.36 -5.31 -0.49
CA ASP A 48 -11.70 -6.46 0.11
C ASP A 48 -11.35 -7.53 -0.96
N ARG A 49 -10.70 -8.62 -0.55
CA ARG A 49 -10.27 -9.67 -1.50
C ARG A 49 -11.44 -10.34 -2.24
N ASP A 50 -12.53 -10.62 -1.53
CA ASP A 50 -13.68 -11.33 -2.10
C ASP A 50 -14.51 -10.40 -2.98
N GLU A 51 -14.68 -9.15 -2.55
CA GLU A 51 -15.26 -8.08 -3.34
C GLU A 51 -14.46 -7.81 -4.61
N MET A 52 -13.14 -7.69 -4.52
CA MET A 52 -12.28 -7.44 -5.68
C MET A 52 -12.45 -8.54 -6.72
N LYS A 53 -12.47 -9.81 -6.29
CA LYS A 53 -12.72 -10.95 -7.17
C LYS A 53 -14.08 -10.85 -7.87
N ARG A 54 -15.16 -10.60 -7.12
CA ARG A 54 -16.52 -10.43 -7.67
C ARG A 54 -16.60 -9.27 -8.67
N VAL A 55 -15.94 -8.14 -8.37
CA VAL A 55 -15.93 -6.97 -9.24
C VAL A 55 -15.13 -7.23 -10.51
N MET A 56 -13.97 -7.88 -10.41
CA MET A 56 -13.18 -8.30 -11.56
C MET A 56 -13.99 -9.19 -12.50
N GLU A 57 -14.66 -10.23 -11.99
CA GLU A 57 -15.51 -11.11 -12.80
C GLU A 57 -16.65 -10.32 -13.46
N LYS A 58 -17.30 -9.40 -12.75
CA LYS A 58 -18.36 -8.54 -13.32
C LYS A 58 -17.81 -7.63 -14.43
N LYS A 59 -16.62 -7.06 -14.25
CA LYS A 59 -15.96 -6.20 -15.24
C LYS A 59 -15.55 -6.99 -16.48
N GLU A 60 -15.04 -8.20 -16.32
CA GLU A 60 -14.68 -9.07 -17.42
C GLU A 60 -15.90 -9.46 -18.27
N ARG A 61 -17.05 -9.78 -17.65
CA ARG A 61 -18.30 -10.10 -18.35
C ARG A 61 -18.84 -8.97 -19.23
N ILE A 62 -18.58 -7.71 -18.86
CA ILE A 62 -18.96 -6.54 -19.68
C ILE A 62 -17.85 -6.12 -20.65
N GLY A 63 -16.82 -6.96 -20.83
CA GLY A 63 -15.72 -6.74 -21.76
C GLY A 63 -14.56 -5.90 -21.23
N ASN A 64 -14.60 -5.45 -19.97
CA ASN A 64 -13.48 -4.70 -19.38
C ASN A 64 -12.44 -5.65 -18.75
N LYS A 65 -11.32 -5.83 -19.44
CA LYS A 65 -10.19 -6.66 -19.01
C LYS A 65 -9.06 -5.89 -18.32
N TYR A 66 -9.20 -4.58 -18.16
CA TYR A 66 -8.14 -3.72 -17.61
C TYR A 66 -8.31 -3.44 -16.13
N PHE A 67 -9.50 -3.72 -15.56
CA PHE A 67 -9.79 -3.42 -14.17
C PHE A 67 -8.83 -4.12 -13.21
N SER A 68 -8.11 -3.33 -12.42
CA SER A 68 -7.11 -3.79 -11.45
C SER A 68 -7.09 -2.92 -10.20
N HIS A 69 -6.24 -3.25 -9.21
CA HIS A 69 -5.97 -2.36 -8.08
C HIS A 69 -5.33 -1.02 -8.50
N PHE A 70 -4.80 -0.93 -9.71
CA PHE A 70 -4.11 0.24 -10.24
C PHE A 70 -4.97 1.06 -11.23
N GLY A 71 -6.24 0.69 -11.42
CA GLY A 71 -7.12 1.20 -12.47
C GLY A 71 -7.44 0.14 -13.50
#